data_AF-A0A0F3N2J0-F1
#
_entry.id   AF-A0A0F3N2J0-F1
#
_cell.length_a   1.000
_cell.length_b   1.000
_cell.length_c   1.000
_cell.angle_alpha   90.00
_cell.angle_beta   90.00
_cell.angle_gamma   90.00
#
_symmetry.space_group_name_H-M   'P 1'
#
loop_
_entity.id
_entity.type
_entity.pdbx_description
1 polymer ?
#
loop_
_entity_poly.entity_id
_entity_poly.type
_entity_poly.pdbx_seq_one_letter_code
_entity_poly.pdbx_strand_id
1 'polypeptide(L)'
;MSIVTVTLNNKSFQLYCNNGDEEELLSLANNLNDKIAEIKLGSPTASFELLLVMASLNAQAEIASLTEKLNKNGLQKNHPDEEKFAETLATIAGYLENLARKMGK
;
A
#
# COMPACT_ATOMS: atom_id res chain seq x y z
N MET A 1 -7.28 26.89 -9.73
CA MET A 1 -6.27 26.15 -10.50
C MET A 1 -4.96 26.86 -10.33
N SER A 2 -3.92 26.10 -10.00
CA SER A 2 -2.57 26.58 -9.76
C SER A 2 -1.61 25.92 -10.75
N ILE A 3 -0.44 26.54 -10.97
CA ILE A 3 0.63 25.98 -11.82
C ILE A 3 1.87 25.81 -10.96
N VAL A 4 2.40 24.60 -10.95
CA VAL A 4 3.62 24.25 -10.23
C VAL A 4 4.70 23.89 -11.24
N THR A 5 5.92 24.39 -11.02
CA THR A 5 7.09 23.97 -11.81
C THR A 5 7.82 22.88 -11.06
N VAL A 6 7.98 21.72 -11.69
CA VAL A 6 8.74 20.58 -11.16
C VAL A 6 9.98 20.34 -12.02
N THR A 7 11.04 19.79 -11.45
CA THR A 7 12.26 19.46 -12.20
C THR A 7 12.57 17.97 -12.07
N LEU A 8 12.64 17.28 -13.20
CA LEU A 8 12.94 15.85 -13.30
C LEU A 8 14.17 15.65 -14.19
N ASN A 9 15.23 15.05 -13.68
CA ASN A 9 16.50 14.80 -14.40
C ASN A 9 16.97 16.03 -15.19
N ASN A 10 17.06 17.18 -14.50
CA ASN A 10 17.48 18.48 -15.04
C ASN A 10 16.57 19.11 -16.11
N LYS A 11 15.36 18.57 -16.32
CA LYS A 11 14.32 19.16 -17.17
C LYS A 11 13.19 19.71 -16.31
N SER A 12 12.73 20.92 -16.60
CA SER A 12 11.62 21.55 -15.87
C SER A 12 10.31 21.39 -16.62
N PHE A 13 9.23 21.13 -15.88
CA PHE A 13 7.88 20.92 -16.39
C PHE A 13 6.90 21.78 -15.61
N GLN A 14 5.92 22.36 -16.30
CA GLN A 14 4.82 23.08 -15.68
C GLN A 14 3.59 22.17 -15.62
N LEU A 15 3.10 21.94 -14.40
CA LEU A 15 1.97 21.06 -14.13
C LEU A 15 0.81 21.85 -13.55
N TYR A 16 -0.38 21.56 -14.04
CA TYR A 16 -1.62 22.09 -13.48
C TYR A 16 -2.06 21.23 -12.30
N CYS A 17 -2.43 21.88 -11.21
CA CYS A 17 -2.97 21.22 -10.02
C CYS A 17 -4.17 21.99 -9.45
N ASN A 18 -4.94 21.32 -8.59
CA ASN A 18 -5.99 22.00 -7.85
C ASN A 18 -5.39 22.83 -6.73
N ASN A 19 -6.14 23.83 -6.25
CA ASN A 19 -5.67 24.68 -5.17
C ASN A 19 -5.56 23.86 -3.88
N GLY A 20 -4.37 23.81 -3.28
CA GLY A 20 -4.07 23.04 -2.07
C GLY A 20 -3.22 21.78 -2.33
N ASP A 21 -3.09 21.34 -3.58
CA ASP A 21 -2.34 20.13 -3.93
C ASP A 21 -0.86 20.43 -4.28
N GLU A 22 -0.43 21.69 -4.23
CA GLU A 22 0.88 22.12 -4.72
C GLU A 22 2.04 21.42 -4.01
N GLU A 23 1.97 21.31 -2.68
CA GLU A 23 3.01 20.70 -1.84
C GLU A 23 3.09 19.19 -2.05
N GLU A 24 1.93 18.53 -2.13
CA GLU A 24 1.85 17.10 -2.42
C GLU A 24 2.43 16.78 -3.81
N LEU A 25 2.07 17.58 -4.83
CA LEU A 25 2.60 17.41 -6.18
C LEU A 25 4.11 17.61 -6.23
N LEU A 26 4.64 18.61 -5.52
CA LEU A 26 6.09 18.82 -5.40
C LEU A 26 6.77 17.63 -4.74
N SER A 27 6.19 17.09 -3.67
CA SER A 27 6.71 15.90 -3.00
C SER A 27 6.71 14.68 -3.92
N LEU A 28 5.64 14.45 -4.68
CA LEU A 28 5.55 13.35 -5.65
C LEU A 28 6.58 13.51 -6.78
N ALA A 29 6.80 14.74 -7.25
CA ALA A 29 7.80 15.01 -8.26
C ALA A 29 9.23 14.78 -7.77
N ASN A 30 9.53 15.13 -6.51
CA ASN A 30 10.82 14.83 -5.89
C ASN A 30 11.05 13.32 -5.79
N ASN A 31 10.05 12.57 -5.31
CA ASN A 31 10.13 11.11 -5.23
C ASN A 31 10.36 10.47 -6.60
N LEU A 32 9.66 10.96 -7.64
CA LEU A 32 9.86 10.52 -9.01
C LEU A 32 11.28 10.84 -9.52
N ASN A 33 11.78 12.03 -9.23
CA ASN A 33 13.14 12.43 -9.62
C ASN A 33 14.21 11.53 -8.97
N ASP A 34 14.05 11.18 -7.70
CA ASP A 34 14.94 10.27 -6.99
C ASP A 34 14.91 8.86 -7.61
N LYS A 35 13.73 8.36 -7.96
CA LYS A 35 13.59 7.07 -8.66
C LYS A 35 14.25 7.09 -10.03
N ILE A 36 14.12 8.19 -10.78
CA ILE A 36 14.81 8.38 -12.07
C ILE A 36 16.33 8.37 -11.87
N ALA A 37 16.83 9.04 -10.83
CA ALA A 37 18.26 9.06 -10.49
C ALA A 37 18.77 7.66 -10.13
N GLU A 38 18.01 6.89 -9.36
CA GLU A 38 18.32 5.50 -9.02
C GLU A 38 18.43 4.62 -10.27
N ILE A 39 17.42 4.66 -11.15
CA ILE A 39 17.41 3.86 -12.40
C ILE A 39 18.58 4.26 -13.31
N LYS A 40 18.92 5.55 -13.37
CA LYS A 40 20.04 6.06 -14.14
C LYS A 40 21.39 5.48 -13.70
N LEU A 41 21.57 5.12 -12.43
CA LEU A 41 22.78 4.43 -11.96
C LEU A 41 22.95 3.06 -12.64
N GLY A 42 21.86 2.33 -12.85
CA GLY A 42 21.85 1.04 -13.55
C GLY A 42 21.81 1.15 -15.08
N SER A 43 21.46 2.33 -15.62
CA SER A 43 21.33 2.57 -17.06
C SER A 43 21.82 3.98 -17.44
N PRO A 44 23.13 4.25 -17.34
CA PRO A 44 23.68 5.61 -17.46
C PRO A 44 23.53 6.23 -18.86
N THR A 45 23.39 5.40 -19.90
CA THR A 45 23.21 5.83 -21.28
C THR A 45 21.75 5.94 -21.71
N ALA A 46 20.79 5.61 -20.83
CA ALA A 46 19.37 5.71 -21.14
C ALA A 46 18.95 7.17 -21.35
N SER A 47 18.10 7.41 -22.35
CA SER A 47 17.49 8.72 -22.54
C SER A 47 16.52 9.02 -21.40
N PHE A 48 16.18 10.29 -21.21
CA PHE A 48 15.20 10.69 -20.19
C PHE A 48 13.83 10.03 -20.39
N GLU A 49 13.39 9.92 -21.64
CA GLU A 49 12.13 9.28 -22.02
C GLU A 49 12.14 7.79 -21.62
N LEU A 50 13.25 7.10 -21.87
CA LEU A 50 13.41 5.70 -21.46
C LEU A 50 13.42 5.55 -19.93
N LEU A 51 14.11 6.45 -19.22
CA LEU A 51 14.11 6.47 -17.75
C LEU A 51 12.71 6.69 -17.18
N LEU A 52 11.89 7.56 -17.79
CA LEU A 52 10.50 7.76 -17.41
C LEU A 52 9.65 6.51 -17.63
N VAL A 53 9.84 5.82 -18.77
CA VAL A 53 9.14 4.55 -19.04
C VAL A 53 9.51 3.51 -17.98
N MET A 54 10.79 3.37 -17.65
CA MET A 54 11.25 2.45 -16.61
C MET A 54 10.69 2.82 -15.22
N ALA A 55 10.74 4.11 -14.85
CA ALA A 55 10.18 4.58 -13.58
C ALA A 55 8.68 4.31 -13.48
N SER A 56 7.94 4.53 -14.57
CA SER A 56 6.50 4.26 -14.63
C SER A 56 6.19 2.77 -14.50
N LEU A 57 6.94 1.91 -15.17
CA LEU A 57 6.77 0.45 -15.06
C LEU A 57 7.11 -0.05 -13.64
N ASN A 58 8.17 0.49 -13.02
CA ASN A 58 8.51 0.17 -11.64
C ASN A 58 7.39 0.57 -10.68
N ALA A 59 6.83 1.77 -10.82
CA ALA A 59 5.70 2.21 -9.99
C ALA A 59 4.47 1.30 -10.16
N GLN A 60 4.15 0.88 -11.39
CA GLN A 60 3.06 -0.06 -11.65
C GLN A 60 3.30 -1.44 -11.01
N ALA A 61 4.55 -1.94 -11.08
CA ALA A 61 4.92 -3.20 -10.43
C ALA A 61 4.82 -3.12 -8.90
N GLU A 62 5.23 -1.99 -8.30
CA GLU A 62 5.09 -1.73 -6.86
C GLU A 62 3.61 -1.70 -6.43
N ILE A 63 2.75 -0.99 -7.17
CA ILE A 63 1.30 -0.95 -6.94
C ILE A 63 0.67 -2.35 -7.05
N ALA A 64 1.03 -3.12 -8.07
CA ALA A 64 0.55 -4.48 -8.25
C ALA A 64 0.97 -5.39 -7.07
N SER A 65 2.22 -5.30 -6.64
CA SER A 65 2.73 -6.04 -5.48
C SER A 65 2.04 -5.65 -4.18
N LEU A 66 1.82 -4.35 -3.95
CA LEU A 66 1.10 -3.86 -2.77
C LEU A 66 -0.37 -4.32 -2.77
N THR A 67 -1.03 -4.26 -3.91
CA THR A 67 -2.41 -4.74 -4.09
C THR A 67 -2.51 -6.24 -3.81
N GLU A 68 -1.56 -7.03 -4.31
CA GLU A 68 -1.49 -8.47 -4.03
C GLU A 68 -1.27 -8.76 -2.54
N LYS A 69 -0.38 -8.03 -1.87
CA LYS A 69 -0.15 -8.15 -0.42
C LYS A 69 -1.39 -7.79 0.39
N LEU A 70 -2.08 -6.71 0.01
CA LEU A 70 -3.34 -6.32 0.65
C LEU A 70 -4.42 -7.38 0.45
N ASN A 71 -4.54 -7.96 -0.74
CA ASN A 71 -5.48 -9.05 -1.01
C ASN A 71 -5.13 -10.33 -0.23
N LYS A 72 -3.86 -10.71 -0.16
CA LYS A 72 -3.38 -11.85 0.64
C LYS A 72 -3.63 -11.66 2.14
N ASN A 73 -3.44 -10.45 2.66
CA ASN A 73 -3.73 -10.13 4.06
C ASN A 73 -5.23 -9.96 4.34
N GLY A 74 -6.01 -9.47 3.37
CA GLY A 74 -7.47 -9.37 3.45
C GLY A 74 -8.17 -10.73 3.39
N LEU A 75 -7.59 -11.71 2.67
CA LEU A 75 -8.07 -13.09 2.63
C LEU A 75 -7.73 -13.91 3.89
N GLN A 76 -6.80 -13.45 4.74
CA GLN A 76 -6.52 -14.07 6.04
C GLN A 76 -7.49 -13.65 7.16
N LYS A 77 -8.41 -12.70 6.89
CA LYS A 77 -9.36 -12.21 7.90
C LYS A 77 -10.59 -13.09 8.16
N ASN A 78 -10.74 -14.23 7.47
CA ASN A 78 -12.00 -15.00 7.49
C ASN A 78 -11.91 -16.47 7.95
N HIS A 79 -10.99 -16.91 8.82
CA HIS A 79 -11.23 -18.24 9.44
C HIS A 79 -10.62 -18.64 10.79
N PRO A 80 -9.44 -18.15 11.26
CA PRO A 80 -8.87 -18.75 12.47
C PRO A 80 -9.50 -18.26 13.78
N ASP A 81 -10.09 -17.06 13.79
CA ASP A 81 -10.58 -16.43 15.03
C ASP A 81 -12.05 -16.80 15.34
N GLU A 82 -12.90 -16.99 14.32
CA GLU A 82 -14.30 -17.40 14.55
C GLU A 82 -14.42 -18.85 15.03
N GLU A 83 -13.62 -19.78 14.49
CA GLU A 83 -13.61 -21.18 14.96
C GLU A 83 -13.12 -21.28 16.41
N LYS A 84 -12.02 -20.59 16.75
CA LYS A 84 -11.49 -20.56 18.12
C LYS A 84 -12.46 -19.89 19.09
N PHE A 85 -13.16 -18.84 18.66
CA PHE A 85 -14.17 -18.17 19.46
C PHE A 85 -15.39 -19.06 19.69
N ALA A 86 -15.88 -19.76 18.65
CA ALA A 86 -16.97 -20.71 18.77
C ALA A 86 -16.61 -21.90 19.68
N GLU A 87 -15.39 -22.42 19.58
CA GLU A 87 -14.87 -23.49 20.45
C GLU A 87 -14.76 -23.04 21.91
N THR A 88 -14.34 -21.79 22.14
CA THR A 88 -14.27 -21.18 23.47
C THR A 88 -15.69 -21.02 24.06
N LEU A 89 -16.66 -20.54 23.28
CA LEU A 89 -18.05 -20.42 23.71
C LEU A 89 -18.67 -21.78 24.04
N ALA A 90 -18.41 -22.80 23.21
CA ALA A 90 -18.89 -24.17 23.45
C ALA A 90 -18.30 -24.75 24.75
N THR A 91 -17.02 -24.49 25.01
CA THR A 91 -16.35 -24.90 26.24
C THR A 91 -16.97 -24.24 27.47
N ILE A 92 -17.21 -22.93 27.43
CA ILE A 92 -17.86 -22.19 28.51
C ILE A 92 -19.27 -22.72 28.77
N ALA A 93 -20.05 -22.98 27.72
CA ALA A 93 -21.39 -23.56 27.85
C ALA A 93 -21.36 -24.91 28.58
N GLY A 94 -20.40 -25.78 28.24
CA GLY A 94 -20.22 -27.07 28.93
C GLY A 94 -19.86 -26.92 30.42
N TYR A 95 -19.06 -25.93 30.80
CA TYR A 95 -18.78 -25.64 32.21
C TYR A 95 -20.02 -25.14 32.96
N LEU A 96 -20.83 -24.28 32.34
CA LEU A 96 -22.08 -23.78 32.90
C LEU A 96 -23.09 -24.92 33.13
N GLU A 97 -23.23 -25.84 32.17
CA GLU A 97 -24.09 -27.02 32.31
C GLU A 97 -23.65 -27.93 33.46
N ASN A 98 -22.34 -28.15 33.60
CA ASN A 98 -21.80 -28.97 34.68
C ASN A 98 -22.01 -28.33 36.06
N LEU A 99 -21.86 -27.00 36.17
CA LEU A 99 -22.16 -26.26 37.39
C LEU A 99 -23.65 -26.31 37.73
N ALA A 100 -24.53 -26.12 36.74
CA ALA A 100 -25.97 -26.20 36.92
C ALA A 100 -26.41 -27.59 37.41
N ARG A 101 -25.85 -28.67 36.84
CA ARG A 101 -26.10 -30.04 37.31
C ARG A 101 -25.63 -30.29 38.74
N LYS A 102 -24.53 -29.63 39.16
CA LYS A 102 -23.96 -29.78 40.50
C LYS A 102 -24.73 -29.00 41.56
N MET A 103 -25.44 -27.93 41.18
CA MET A 103 -26.29 -27.13 42.07
C MET A 103 -27.76 -27.61 42.12
N GLY A 104 -28.16 -28.48 41.18
CA GLY A 104 -29.51 -29.07 41.12
C GLY A 104 -29.69 -30.40 41.85
N LYS A 105 -28.72 -30.81 42.68
CA LYS A 105 -28.78 -31.97 43.58
C LYS A 105 -28.53 -31.53 45.02
#